data_AF-A0A917TLR7-F1
#
_entry.id   AF-A0A917TLR7-F1
#
_cell.length_a   1.000
_cell.length_b   1.000
_cell.length_c   1.000
_cell.angle_alpha   90.00
_cell.angle_beta   90.00
_cell.angle_gamma   90.00
#
_symmetry.space_group_name_H-M   'P 1'
#
loop_
_entity.id
_entity.type
_entity.pdbx_description
1 polymer ?
#
loop_
_entity_poly.entity_id
_entity_poly.type
_entity_poly.pdbx_seq_one_letter_code
_entity_poly.pdbx_strand_id
1 'polypeptide(L)' 'MNHTLVQILLKAKEVNKWIPVKFLIKYDIQQVNLLKLEDAYLIIMKNSTSEGLLLKLTLRGYHYFNKKLD' A
#
# COMPACT_ATOMS: atom_id res chain seq x y z
N MET A 1 5.24 9.09 4.64
CA MET A 1 3.99 8.28 4.60
C MET A 1 3.59 7.99 6.03
N ASN A 2 2.30 7.99 6.35
CA ASN A 2 1.80 7.75 7.70
C ASN A 2 2.25 6.36 8.23
N HIS A 3 2.68 6.29 9.49
CA HIS A 3 3.20 5.06 10.11
C HIS A 3 2.15 3.93 10.15
N THR A 4 0.91 4.24 10.55
CA THR A 4 -0.19 3.27 10.59
C THR A 4 -0.53 2.76 9.20
N LEU A 5 -0.50 3.62 8.19
CA LEU A 5 -0.71 3.21 6.79
C LEU A 5 0.32 2.17 6.35
N VAL A 6 1.60 2.40 6.69
CA VAL A 6 2.68 1.45 6.39
C VAL A 6 2.41 0.10 7.06
N GLN A 7 2.07 0.10 8.35
CA GLN A 7 1.78 -1.13 9.09
C GLN A 7 0.61 -1.92 8.48
N ILE A 8 -0.43 -1.24 8.00
CA ILE A 8 -1.56 -1.89 7.32
C ILE A 8 -1.11 -2.57 6.02
N LEU A 9 -0.28 -1.91 5.22
CA LEU A 9 0.26 -2.48 3.99
C LEU A 9 1.16 -3.70 4.26
N LEU A 10 1.99 -3.64 5.31
CA LEU A 10 2.84 -4.76 5.73
C LEU A 10 2.00 -5.96 6.19
N LYS A 11 1.03 -5.75 7.09
CA LYS A 11 0.14 -6.82 7.55
C LYS A 11 -0.67 -7.44 6.41
N ALA A 12 -1.16 -6.63 5.47
CA ALA A 12 -1.87 -7.15 4.30
C ALA A 12 -0.96 -8.00 3.40
N LYS A 13 0.33 -7.68 3.31
CA LYS A 13 1.31 -8.48 2.59
C LYS A 13 1.54 -9.84 3.24
N GLU A 14 1.65 -9.90 4.56
CA GLU A 14 1.80 -11.15 5.32
C GLU A 14 0.67 -12.13 5.02
N VAL A 15 -0.57 -11.62 4.91
CA VAL A 15 -1.76 -12.42 4.53
C VAL A 15 -2.07 -12.42 3.02
N ASN A 16 -1.15 -11.91 2.19
CA ASN A 16 -1.23 -11.83 0.73
C ASN A 16 -2.51 -11.19 0.14
N LYS A 17 -3.10 -10.22 0.85
CA LYS A 17 -4.36 -9.56 0.46
C LYS A 17 -4.14 -8.28 -0.33
N TRP A 18 -5.16 -7.94 -1.13
CA TRP A 18 -5.33 -6.62 -1.74
C TRP A 18 -6.12 -5.72 -0.78
N ILE A 19 -5.81 -4.43 -0.77
CA ILE A 19 -6.50 -3.45 0.07
C ILE A 19 -7.16 -2.39 -0.79
N PRO A 20 -8.48 -2.20 -0.69
CA PRO A 20 -9.17 -1.06 -1.30
C PRO A 20 -8.68 0.28 -0.74
N VAL A 21 -8.33 1.23 -1.62
CA VAL A 21 -7.85 2.57 -1.23
C VAL A 21 -8.88 3.31 -0.38
N LYS A 22 -10.18 3.08 -0.60
CA LYS A 22 -11.26 3.68 0.20
C LYS A 22 -11.11 3.44 1.71
N PHE A 23 -10.55 2.30 2.13
CA PHE A 23 -10.31 2.00 3.55
C PHE A 23 -9.06 2.69 4.11
N LEU A 24 -8.20 3.20 3.23
CA LEU A 24 -6.93 3.85 3.56
C LEU A 24 -7.03 5.38 3.64
N ILE A 25 -8.17 5.97 3.23
CA ILE A 25 -8.41 7.42 3.25
C ILE A 25 -8.17 8.02 4.64
N LYS A 26 -8.65 7.34 5.70
CA LYS A 26 -8.45 7.74 7.10
C LYS A 26 -7.00 7.68 7.60
N TYR A 27 -6.07 7.17 6.80
CA TYR A 27 -4.64 7.10 7.09
C TYR A 27 -3.81 7.94 6.11
N ASP A 28 -4.43 9.00 5.58
CA ASP A 28 -3.78 10.00 4.71
C ASP A 28 -3.19 9.42 3.41
N ILE A 29 -3.75 8.32 2.89
CA ILE A 29 -3.31 7.74 1.60
C ILE A 29 -3.41 8.75 0.45
N GLN A 30 -4.33 9.72 0.54
CA GLN A 30 -4.50 10.76 -0.47
C GLN A 30 -3.31 11.72 -0.56
N GLN A 31 -2.50 11.83 0.51
CA GLN A 31 -1.25 12.61 0.52
C GLN A 31 -0.07 11.81 -0.05
N VAL A 32 -0.28 10.53 -0.39
CA VAL A 32 0.77 9.65 -0.91
C VAL A 32 0.73 9.67 -2.43
N ASN A 33 1.89 9.92 -3.04
CA ASN A 33 2.04 9.77 -4.49
C ASN A 33 2.13 8.28 -4.84
N LEU A 34 0.97 7.66 -5.12
CA LEU A 34 0.86 6.23 -5.43
C LEU A 34 1.58 5.85 -6.73
N LEU A 35 1.52 6.71 -7.75
CA LEU A 35 2.22 6.49 -9.02
C LEU A 35 3.74 6.36 -8.80
N LYS A 36 4.33 7.26 -8.00
CA LYS A 36 5.76 7.17 -7.65
C LYS A 36 6.12 5.87 -6.93
N LEU A 37 5.21 5.34 -6.11
CA LEU A 37 5.44 4.06 -5.43
C LEU A 37 5.33 2.87 -6.39
N GLU A 38 4.42 2.94 -7.35
CA GLU A 38 4.26 1.91 -8.39
C GLU A 38 5.45 1.91 -9.36
N ASP A 39 5.89 3.09 -9.84
CA ASP A 39 7.09 3.26 -10.67
C ASP A 39 8.36 2.73 -9.97
N ALA A 40 8.43 2.85 -8.65
CA ALA A 40 9.50 2.30 -7.83
C ALA A 40 9.36 0.79 -7.55
N TYR A 41 8.34 0.13 -8.10
CA TYR A 41 7.98 -1.28 -7.88
C TYR A 41 7.73 -1.62 -6.40
N LEU A 42 7.26 -0.66 -5.61
CA LEU A 42 6.97 -0.87 -4.18
C LEU A 42 5.53 -1.35 -3.96
N ILE A 43 4.61 -0.91 -4.80
CA ILE A 43 3.21 -1.33 -4.79
C ILE A 43 2.78 -1.77 -6.19
N ILE A 44 1.66 -2.47 -6.25
CA ILE A 44 0.91 -2.75 -7.46
C ILE A 44 -0.47 -2.13 -7.27
N MET A 45 -0.92 -1.39 -8.29
CA MET A 45 -2.27 -0.84 -8.35
C MET A 45 -3.14 -1.66 -9.30
N LYS A 46 -4.39 -1.88 -8.92
CA LYS A 46 -5.38 -2.57 -9.76
C LYS A 46 -6.74 -1.94 -9.59
N ASN A 47 -7.40 -1.60 -10.69
CA ASN A 47 -8.82 -1.21 -10.64
C ASN A 47 -9.72 -2.44 -10.51
N SER A 48 -10.66 -2.38 -9.58
CA SER A 48 -11.74 -3.34 -9.37
C SER A 48 -13.08 -2.66 -9.63
N THR A 49 -14.00 -3.37 -10.29
CA THR A 49 -15.35 -2.88 -10.59
C THR A 49 -16.20 -2.71 -9.35
N SER A 50 -16.02 -3.53 -8.31
CA SER A 50 -16.81 -3.48 -7.07
C SER A 50 -16.15 -2.68 -5.95
N GLU A 51 -14.82 -2.68 -5.90
CA GLU A 51 -14.05 -2.14 -4.76
C GLU A 51 -13.25 -0.87 -5.11
N GLY A 52 -13.28 -0.44 -6.38
CA GLY A 52 -12.49 0.69 -6.87
C GLY A 52 -11.00 0.36 -6.96
N LEU A 53 -10.14 1.34 -6.69
CA LEU A 53 -8.69 1.17 -6.72
C LEU A 53 -8.21 0.27 -5.57
N LEU A 54 -7.51 -0.79 -5.90
CA LEU A 54 -6.87 -1.73 -4.98
C LEU A 54 -5.36 -1.55 -5.00
N LEU A 55 -4.75 -1.66 -3.81
CA LEU A 55 -3.31 -1.69 -3.63
C LEU A 55 -2.86 -3.06 -3.15
N LYS A 56 -1.70 -3.49 -3.61
CA LYS A 56 -0.97 -4.62 -3.05
C LYS A 56 0.49 -4.29 -2.92
N LEU A 57 1.07 -4.63 -1.77
CA LEU A 57 2.48 -4.41 -1.52
C LEU A 57 3.31 -5.49 -2.26
N THR A 58 4.39 -5.09 -2.92
CA THR A 58 5.34 -6.03 -3.51
C THR A 58 6.30 -6.57 -2.44
N LEU A 59 7.08 -7.60 -2.76
CA LEU A 59 8.16 -8.06 -1.89
C LEU A 59 9.21 -6.95 -1.66
N ARG A 60 9.54 -6.20 -2.72
CA ARG A 60 10.44 -5.05 -2.63
C ARG A 60 9.87 -3.95 -1.73
N GLY A 61 8.58 -3.64 -1.90
CA GLY A 61 7.85 -2.70 -1.04
C GLY A 61 7.87 -3.11 0.42
N TYR A 62 7.64 -4.40 0.70
CA TYR A 62 7.72 -4.95 2.04
C TYR A 62 9.08 -4.70 2.67
N HIS A 63 10.18 -5.08 2.02
CA HIS A 63 11.51 -4.83 2.55
C HIS A 63 11.84 -3.34 2.69
N TYR A 64 11.41 -2.50 1.73
CA TYR A 64 11.64 -1.07 1.77
C TYR A 64 10.98 -0.41 2.98
N PHE A 65 9.72 -0.74 3.25
CA PHE A 65 8.97 -0.15 4.34
C PHE A 65 9.32 -0.78 5.69
N ASN A 66 9.59 -2.08 5.75
CA ASN A 66 9.96 -2.75 7.00
C ASN A 66 11.29 -2.19 7.54
N LYS A 67 12.27 -1.93 6.68
CA LYS A 67 13.56 -1.30 7.05
C LYS A 67 13.45 0.16 7.50
N LYS A 68 12.30 0.81 7.28
CA LYS A 68 12.04 2.21 7.65
C LYS A 68 11.26 2.35 8.96
N LEU A 69 10.87 1.23 9.56
CA LEU A 69 10.18 1.18 10.85
C LEU A 69 11.13 0.89 12.02
N ASP A 70 12.32 0.37 11.71
CA ASP A 70 13.47 0.26 12.60
C ASP A 70 14.25 1.59 12.62
#